data_AF-A0A8S1N817-F1
#
_entry.id   AF-A0A8S1N817-F1
#
_cell.length_a   1.000
_cell.length_b   1.000
_cell.length_c   1.000
_cell.angle_alpha   90.00
_cell.angle_beta   90.00
_cell.angle_gamma   90.00
#
_symmetry.space_group_name_H-M   'P 1'
#
loop_
_entity.id
_entity.type
_entity.pdbx_description
1 polymer ?
#
loop_
_entity_poly.entity_id
_entity_poly.type
_entity_poly.pdbx_seq_one_letter_code
_entity_poly.pdbx_strand_id
1 'polypeptide(L)'
;MSEIKSALQSNIVHILENKPAKNIEGFRQQQLESRRKLIEEFKQLYIYDEKGNLRGDCKIKKFVDGSRYEGQLSNDKRSGYGIYYYNNGDIYLGEWFDDKFNGSGHYLFANGERYSGVLSEGLKHGHGKYYYLNGNTYDGDWQNDKKHGKGRYVYYSTDEYYDGDWREGERHGKGEAGYAYGDVYVGDFKKNERNGFGIMKFNDGARVEGNWVNGQLCGQAKMQYPNGDTYEGEWDRNQKNGDGVYTMCNGQSIYKGQFRNDLWNGLGILQYENGDHYKGYFRDGKKDGEGEFKYASSRDTYTGQFRKDQRTGQGVMLYANGDRYEGEWLADKKHGRGKYIHALTDDIYDGEWVQDQKHGKGQYIFGNGDQYVGDWLQDKMHGKGKFITKEGTVYAGEFKNHRYIGSVN
;
A
#
# COMPACT_ATOMS: atom_id res chain seq x y z
N MET A 1 4.20 7.69 8.82
CA MET A 1 4.86 6.49 9.42
C MET A 1 3.92 5.56 10.19
N SER A 2 2.75 6.00 10.68
CA SER A 2 1.73 5.10 11.27
C SER A 2 0.56 4.80 10.32
N GLU A 3 0.43 5.52 9.20
CA GLU A 3 -0.76 5.51 8.37
C GLU A 3 -0.93 4.24 7.52
N ILE A 4 0.13 3.57 7.08
CA ILE A 4 -0.01 2.39 6.19
C ILE A 4 -0.53 1.17 6.97
N LYS A 5 -0.03 0.92 8.18
CA LYS A 5 -0.60 -0.11 9.07
C LYS A 5 -1.97 0.30 9.60
N SER A 6 -2.19 1.58 9.89
CA SER A 6 -3.50 2.09 10.32
C SER A 6 -4.56 1.98 9.21
N ALA A 7 -4.21 2.22 7.96
CA ALA A 7 -5.11 2.08 6.81
C ALA A 7 -5.41 0.61 6.52
N LEU A 8 -4.41 -0.28 6.62
CA LEU A 8 -4.58 -1.72 6.36
C LEU A 8 -5.26 -2.48 7.52
N GLN A 9 -5.19 -2.02 8.77
CA GLN A 9 -5.77 -2.73 9.93
C GLN A 9 -6.93 -2.01 10.64
N SER A 10 -7.00 -0.67 10.67
CA SER A 10 -8.00 0.03 11.51
C SER A 10 -9.37 0.24 10.84
N ASN A 11 -9.44 0.29 9.52
CA ASN A 11 -10.72 0.48 8.80
C ASN A 11 -11.51 -0.81 8.57
N ILE A 12 -10.91 -1.99 8.77
CA ILE A 12 -11.59 -3.29 8.60
C ILE A 12 -12.54 -3.56 9.79
N VAL A 13 -12.19 -3.14 11.00
CA VAL A 13 -12.94 -3.49 12.22
C VAL A 13 -14.09 -2.52 12.50
N HIS A 14 -13.97 -1.23 12.16
CA HIS A 14 -14.94 -0.22 12.62
C HIS A 14 -16.15 0.04 11.70
N ILE A 15 -16.14 -0.44 10.44
CA ILE A 15 -17.21 -0.14 9.46
C ILE A 15 -18.15 -1.34 9.20
N LEU A 16 -17.78 -2.56 9.60
CA LEU A 16 -18.72 -3.70 9.60
C LEU A 16 -19.95 -3.44 10.48
N GLU A 17 -19.87 -2.49 11.42
CA GLU A 17 -20.96 -2.14 12.33
C GLU A 17 -22.01 -1.18 11.74
N ASN A 18 -21.76 -0.50 10.60
CA ASN A 18 -22.58 0.64 10.17
C ASN A 18 -23.26 0.54 8.78
N LYS A 19 -23.08 -0.54 8.01
CA LYS A 19 -23.93 -0.78 6.82
C LYS A 19 -25.20 -1.52 7.26
N PRO A 20 -26.41 -1.03 6.91
CA PRO A 20 -27.64 -1.76 7.23
C PRO A 20 -27.60 -3.14 6.56
N ALA A 21 -27.87 -4.18 7.34
CA ALA A 21 -27.92 -5.55 6.83
C ALA A 21 -28.93 -5.63 5.68
N LYS A 22 -28.50 -6.20 4.54
CA LYS A 22 -29.42 -6.39 3.41
C LYS A 22 -30.54 -7.35 3.78
N ASN A 23 -31.75 -7.06 3.30
CA ASN A 23 -32.94 -7.86 3.54
C ASN A 23 -32.94 -9.13 2.67
N ILE A 24 -32.25 -10.18 3.14
CA ILE A 24 -32.17 -11.49 2.47
C ILE A 24 -33.57 -12.09 2.26
N GLU A 25 -34.50 -11.91 3.21
CA GLU A 25 -35.84 -12.48 3.10
C GLU A 25 -36.64 -11.80 1.98
N GLY A 26 -36.56 -10.46 1.89
CA GLY A 26 -37.16 -9.73 0.76
C GLY A 26 -36.60 -10.18 -0.59
N PHE A 27 -35.30 -10.42 -0.68
CA PHE A 27 -34.66 -10.96 -1.88
C PHE A 27 -35.15 -12.39 -2.22
N ARG A 28 -35.32 -13.26 -1.22
CA ARG A 28 -35.87 -14.61 -1.42
C ARG A 28 -37.30 -14.57 -1.96
N GLN A 29 -38.15 -13.68 -1.45
CA GLN A 29 -39.51 -13.51 -1.96
C GLN A 29 -39.51 -13.11 -3.44
N GLN A 30 -38.62 -12.20 -3.84
CA GLN A 30 -38.45 -11.83 -5.26
C GLN A 30 -38.01 -13.03 -6.12
N GLN A 31 -37.11 -13.89 -5.61
CA GLN A 31 -36.72 -15.10 -6.34
C GLN A 31 -37.87 -16.10 -6.49
N LEU A 32 -38.70 -16.28 -5.45
CA LEU A 32 -39.87 -17.15 -5.50
C LEU A 32 -40.94 -16.63 -6.48
N GLU A 33 -41.13 -15.33 -6.56
CA GLU A 33 -42.01 -14.72 -7.56
C GLU A 33 -41.46 -14.92 -8.98
N SER A 34 -40.16 -14.68 -9.18
CA SER A 34 -39.48 -14.94 -10.45
C SER A 34 -39.55 -16.42 -10.85
N ARG A 35 -39.46 -17.35 -9.89
CA ARG A 35 -39.64 -18.80 -10.09
C ARG A 35 -41.03 -19.11 -10.67
N ARG A 36 -42.09 -18.57 -10.06
CA ARG A 36 -43.48 -18.80 -10.53
C ARG A 36 -43.68 -18.26 -11.94
N LYS A 37 -43.19 -17.04 -12.20
CA LYS A 37 -43.27 -16.40 -13.53
C LYS A 37 -42.59 -17.24 -14.61
N LEU A 38 -41.37 -17.70 -14.37
CA LEU A 38 -40.62 -18.55 -15.32
C LEU A 38 -41.38 -19.85 -15.67
N ILE A 39 -41.98 -20.51 -14.67
CA ILE A 39 -42.74 -21.75 -14.90
C ILE A 39 -43.95 -21.48 -15.78
N GLU A 40 -44.72 -20.44 -15.48
CA GLU A 40 -45.94 -20.13 -16.24
C GLU A 40 -45.64 -19.65 -17.67
N GLU A 41 -44.60 -18.83 -17.86
CA GLU A 41 -44.13 -18.42 -19.19
C GLU A 41 -43.68 -19.62 -20.02
N PHE A 42 -42.89 -20.52 -19.45
CA PHE A 42 -42.43 -21.72 -20.15
C PHE A 42 -43.59 -22.66 -20.51
N LYS A 43 -44.56 -22.83 -19.59
CA LYS A 43 -45.76 -23.62 -19.84
C LYS A 43 -46.56 -23.08 -21.02
N GLN A 44 -46.81 -21.77 -21.07
CA GLN A 44 -47.56 -21.13 -22.15
C GLN A 44 -46.82 -21.24 -23.49
N LEU A 45 -45.49 -21.13 -23.47
CA LEU A 45 -44.69 -21.15 -24.67
C LEU A 45 -44.56 -22.56 -25.27
N TYR A 46 -44.37 -23.59 -24.44
CA TYR A 46 -43.95 -24.91 -24.91
C TYR A 46 -44.87 -26.08 -24.55
N ILE A 47 -45.69 -25.97 -23.50
CA ILE A 47 -46.40 -27.14 -22.94
C ILE A 47 -47.90 -27.10 -23.23
N TYR A 48 -48.52 -25.93 -23.06
CA TYR A 48 -49.96 -25.73 -23.20
C TYR A 48 -50.26 -24.75 -24.34
N ASP A 49 -51.40 -24.92 -24.98
CA ASP A 49 -51.95 -23.95 -25.95
C ASP A 49 -52.64 -22.78 -25.22
N GLU A 50 -53.09 -21.78 -25.99
CA GLU A 50 -53.78 -20.59 -25.45
C GLU A 50 -55.10 -20.91 -24.70
N LYS A 51 -55.68 -22.10 -24.95
CA LYS A 51 -56.90 -22.58 -24.29
C LYS A 51 -56.60 -23.41 -23.04
N GLY A 52 -55.32 -23.59 -22.70
CA GLY A 52 -54.87 -24.39 -21.55
C GLY A 52 -54.84 -25.91 -21.82
N ASN A 53 -54.99 -26.36 -23.07
CA ASN A 53 -54.86 -27.77 -23.42
C ASN A 53 -53.40 -28.13 -23.62
N LEU A 54 -53.03 -29.37 -23.31
CA LEU A 54 -51.71 -29.90 -23.60
C LEU A 54 -51.46 -29.89 -25.11
N ARG A 55 -50.30 -29.39 -25.56
CA ARG A 55 -49.93 -29.42 -26.98
C ARG A 55 -49.78 -30.88 -27.45
N GLY A 56 -50.13 -31.15 -28.72
CA GLY A 56 -50.28 -32.52 -29.23
C GLY A 56 -49.00 -33.36 -29.25
N ASP A 57 -47.84 -32.71 -29.24
CA ASP A 57 -46.51 -33.31 -29.15
C ASP A 57 -46.03 -33.52 -27.70
N CYS A 58 -46.77 -33.01 -26.71
CA CYS A 58 -46.44 -33.11 -25.30
C CYS A 58 -47.19 -34.26 -24.63
N LYS A 59 -46.57 -34.89 -23.62
CA LYS A 59 -47.18 -35.89 -22.75
C LYS A 59 -46.89 -35.60 -21.28
N ILE A 60 -47.75 -36.13 -20.41
CA ILE A 60 -47.52 -36.15 -18.96
C ILE A 60 -47.10 -37.56 -18.55
N LYS A 61 -45.88 -37.70 -18.00
CA LYS A 61 -45.38 -38.95 -17.41
C LYS A 61 -45.27 -38.79 -15.90
N LYS A 62 -45.85 -39.72 -15.14
CA LYS A 62 -45.71 -39.79 -13.68
C LYS A 62 -44.83 -41.00 -13.33
N PHE A 63 -43.93 -40.82 -12.37
CA PHE A 63 -42.97 -41.84 -11.98
C PHE A 63 -43.29 -42.38 -10.58
N VAL A 64 -42.79 -43.58 -10.27
CA VAL A 64 -43.05 -44.29 -9.00
C VAL A 64 -42.52 -43.51 -7.79
N ASP A 65 -41.45 -42.76 -7.98
CA ASP A 65 -40.84 -41.92 -6.95
C ASP A 65 -41.64 -40.64 -6.64
N GLY A 66 -42.79 -40.42 -7.29
CA GLY A 66 -43.62 -39.23 -7.14
C GLY A 66 -43.24 -38.06 -8.04
N SER A 67 -42.13 -38.15 -8.79
CA SER A 67 -41.77 -37.15 -9.78
C SER A 67 -42.70 -37.19 -10.99
N ARG A 68 -42.76 -36.09 -11.74
CA ARG A 68 -43.52 -36.04 -13.00
C ARG A 68 -42.81 -35.20 -14.06
N TYR A 69 -43.01 -35.58 -15.32
CA TYR A 69 -42.58 -34.87 -16.50
C TYR A 69 -43.77 -34.39 -17.32
N GLU A 70 -43.72 -33.16 -17.81
CA GLU A 70 -44.67 -32.54 -18.73
C GLU A 70 -43.86 -31.99 -19.91
N GLY A 71 -43.99 -32.58 -21.11
CA GLY A 71 -43.24 -32.09 -22.27
C GLY A 71 -43.18 -33.05 -23.45
N GLN A 72 -42.37 -32.68 -24.43
CA GLN A 72 -42.20 -33.40 -25.68
C GLN A 72 -41.47 -34.74 -25.48
N LEU A 73 -41.80 -35.73 -26.32
CA LEU A 73 -41.15 -37.05 -26.32
C LEU A 73 -40.73 -37.45 -27.73
N SER A 74 -39.57 -38.08 -27.84
CA SER A 74 -39.11 -38.75 -29.06
C SER A 74 -38.70 -40.18 -28.70
N ASN A 75 -39.26 -41.17 -29.40
CA ASN A 75 -39.02 -42.61 -29.13
C ASN A 75 -39.16 -42.97 -27.64
N ASP A 76 -40.23 -42.49 -27.01
CA ASP A 76 -40.52 -42.62 -25.58
C ASP A 76 -39.48 -42.01 -24.60
N LYS A 77 -38.47 -41.32 -25.09
CA LYS A 77 -37.51 -40.56 -24.28
C LYS A 77 -37.86 -39.07 -24.24
N ARG A 78 -37.53 -38.39 -23.13
CA ARG A 78 -37.69 -36.94 -23.01
C ARG A 78 -36.80 -36.24 -24.02
N SER A 79 -37.37 -35.37 -24.83
CA SER A 79 -36.69 -34.68 -25.93
C SER A 79 -37.43 -33.39 -26.28
N GLY A 80 -36.74 -32.39 -26.81
CA GLY A 80 -37.34 -31.08 -27.07
C GLY A 80 -37.57 -30.31 -25.77
N TYR A 81 -38.71 -29.64 -25.61
CA TYR A 81 -39.00 -28.82 -24.42
C TYR A 81 -39.83 -29.57 -23.39
N GLY A 82 -39.46 -29.44 -22.12
CA GLY A 82 -40.23 -30.06 -21.04
C GLY A 82 -39.89 -29.58 -19.65
N ILE A 83 -40.83 -29.80 -18.74
CA ILE A 83 -40.75 -29.51 -17.31
C ILE A 83 -40.69 -30.83 -16.55
N TYR A 84 -39.73 -30.96 -15.65
CA TYR A 84 -39.61 -32.09 -14.73
C TYR A 84 -39.73 -31.59 -13.29
N TYR A 85 -40.74 -32.10 -12.59
CA TYR A 85 -40.97 -31.83 -11.18
C TYR A 85 -40.43 -33.02 -10.39
N TYR A 86 -39.37 -32.78 -9.63
CA TYR A 86 -38.78 -33.77 -8.74
C TYR A 86 -39.61 -33.93 -7.47
N ASN A 87 -39.55 -35.11 -6.84
CA ASN A 87 -40.21 -35.37 -5.56
C ASN A 87 -39.63 -34.52 -4.41
N ASN A 88 -38.34 -34.15 -4.50
CA ASN A 88 -37.72 -33.24 -3.52
C ASN A 88 -38.17 -31.77 -3.66
N GLY A 89 -39.03 -31.43 -4.63
CA GLY A 89 -39.51 -30.08 -4.88
C GLY A 89 -38.69 -29.26 -5.89
N ASP A 90 -37.56 -29.80 -6.37
CA ASP A 90 -36.80 -29.20 -7.46
C ASP A 90 -37.61 -29.25 -8.75
N ILE A 91 -37.38 -28.28 -9.63
CA ILE A 91 -38.02 -28.22 -10.94
C ILE A 91 -36.95 -27.91 -11.97
N TYR A 92 -36.85 -28.74 -13.01
CA TYR A 92 -36.15 -28.38 -14.24
C TYR A 92 -37.17 -27.99 -15.30
N LEU A 93 -36.92 -26.91 -16.03
CA LEU A 93 -37.63 -26.58 -17.26
C LEU A 93 -36.63 -26.18 -18.33
N GLY A 94 -36.74 -26.74 -19.53
CA GLY A 94 -35.79 -26.42 -20.59
C GLY A 94 -35.78 -27.46 -21.70
N GLU A 95 -34.69 -27.44 -22.44
CA GLU A 95 -34.40 -28.37 -23.52
C GLU A 95 -33.94 -29.73 -22.98
N TRP A 96 -34.33 -30.78 -23.72
CA TRP A 96 -34.07 -32.17 -23.45
C TRP A 96 -33.57 -32.85 -24.72
N PHE A 97 -32.63 -33.76 -24.54
CA PHE A 97 -32.20 -34.69 -25.58
C PHE A 97 -31.91 -36.04 -24.95
N ASP A 98 -32.57 -37.09 -25.44
CA ASP A 98 -32.34 -38.47 -25.00
C ASP A 98 -32.35 -38.64 -23.46
N ASP A 99 -33.40 -38.14 -22.80
CA ASP A 99 -33.58 -38.17 -21.34
C ASP A 99 -32.62 -37.30 -20.52
N LYS A 100 -31.77 -36.49 -21.15
CA LYS A 100 -30.81 -35.60 -20.49
C LYS A 100 -31.16 -34.13 -20.71
N PHE A 101 -30.78 -33.30 -19.76
CA PHE A 101 -30.78 -31.85 -19.93
C PHE A 101 -29.71 -31.47 -20.93
N ASN A 102 -30.12 -30.91 -22.07
CA ASN A 102 -29.20 -30.56 -23.14
C ASN A 102 -29.77 -29.37 -23.92
N GLY A 103 -29.04 -28.26 -23.94
CA GLY A 103 -29.52 -26.97 -24.43
C GLY A 103 -29.83 -25.99 -23.30
N SER A 104 -30.67 -25.00 -23.56
CA SER A 104 -31.00 -23.95 -22.60
C SER A 104 -32.05 -24.42 -21.59
N GLY A 105 -31.86 -24.08 -20.32
CA GLY A 105 -32.82 -24.43 -19.29
C GLY A 105 -32.66 -23.65 -17.98
N HIS A 106 -33.64 -23.86 -17.11
CA HIS A 106 -33.66 -23.37 -15.75
C HIS A 106 -33.77 -24.55 -14.78
N TYR A 107 -32.83 -24.62 -13.85
CA TYR A 107 -32.90 -25.52 -12.70
C TYR A 107 -33.31 -24.70 -11.48
N LEU A 108 -34.53 -24.93 -10.99
CA LEU A 108 -35.14 -24.24 -9.85
C LEU A 108 -35.09 -25.15 -8.62
N PHE A 109 -34.19 -24.86 -7.70
CA PHE A 109 -34.03 -25.66 -6.49
C PHE A 109 -35.14 -25.35 -5.48
N ALA A 110 -35.61 -26.35 -4.75
CA ALA A 110 -36.63 -26.23 -3.71
C ALA A 110 -36.22 -25.25 -2.60
N ASN A 111 -34.92 -25.16 -2.32
CA ASN A 111 -34.34 -24.23 -1.35
C ASN A 111 -34.39 -22.75 -1.79
N GLY A 112 -34.75 -22.46 -3.04
CA GLY A 112 -34.82 -21.11 -3.61
C GLY A 112 -33.68 -20.76 -4.57
N GLU A 113 -32.61 -21.56 -4.63
CA GLU A 113 -31.53 -21.35 -5.58
C GLU A 113 -32.01 -21.56 -7.03
N ARG A 114 -31.26 -20.99 -7.97
CA ARG A 114 -31.59 -21.10 -9.39
C ARG A 114 -30.36 -21.10 -10.26
N TYR A 115 -30.32 -22.00 -11.23
CA TYR A 115 -29.47 -21.88 -12.42
C TYR A 115 -30.34 -21.56 -13.64
N SER A 116 -29.87 -20.65 -14.48
CA SER A 116 -30.47 -20.29 -15.77
C SER A 116 -29.37 -20.22 -16.82
N GLY A 117 -29.30 -21.16 -17.75
CA GLY A 117 -28.22 -21.17 -18.73
C GLY A 117 -28.21 -22.43 -19.56
N VAL A 118 -27.09 -22.66 -20.26
CA VAL A 118 -26.91 -23.87 -21.06
C VAL A 118 -26.55 -25.06 -20.15
N LEU A 119 -27.09 -26.22 -20.47
CA LEU A 119 -26.73 -27.52 -19.90
C LEU A 119 -26.27 -28.44 -21.02
N SER A 120 -25.31 -29.29 -20.72
CA SER A 120 -24.86 -30.36 -21.61
C SER A 120 -24.74 -31.64 -20.79
N GLU A 121 -25.44 -32.70 -21.23
CA GLU A 121 -25.45 -34.00 -20.55
C GLU A 121 -25.83 -33.90 -19.06
N GLY A 122 -26.71 -32.97 -18.70
CA GLY A 122 -27.12 -32.73 -17.31
C GLY A 122 -26.24 -31.77 -16.51
N LEU A 123 -25.07 -31.38 -17.02
CA LEU A 123 -24.11 -30.50 -16.32
C LEU A 123 -24.22 -29.06 -16.83
N LYS A 124 -23.99 -28.08 -15.96
CA LYS A 124 -23.89 -26.66 -16.37
C LYS A 124 -22.72 -26.50 -17.33
N HIS A 125 -22.98 -25.91 -18.49
CA HIS A 125 -22.02 -25.75 -19.56
C HIS A 125 -22.32 -24.46 -20.35
N GLY A 126 -21.32 -23.86 -20.99
CA GLY A 126 -21.52 -22.61 -21.74
C GLY A 126 -21.92 -21.45 -20.83
N HIS A 127 -22.59 -20.44 -21.37
CA HIS A 127 -22.97 -19.27 -20.58
C HIS A 127 -24.20 -19.54 -19.71
N GLY A 128 -24.16 -19.10 -18.46
CA GLY A 128 -25.28 -19.26 -17.53
C GLY A 128 -25.15 -18.42 -16.27
N LYS A 129 -26.31 -18.15 -15.66
CA LYS A 129 -26.44 -17.37 -14.44
C LYS A 129 -26.93 -18.22 -13.28
N TYR A 130 -26.19 -18.20 -12.19
CA TYR A 130 -26.53 -18.87 -10.95
C TYR A 130 -26.88 -17.86 -9.86
N TYR A 131 -27.98 -18.12 -9.17
CA TYR A 131 -28.51 -17.34 -8.07
C TYR A 131 -28.45 -18.18 -6.80
N TYR A 132 -27.62 -17.76 -5.84
CA TYR A 132 -27.35 -18.50 -4.61
C TYR A 132 -28.33 -18.12 -3.49
N LEU A 133 -28.47 -18.99 -2.50
CA LEU A 133 -29.39 -18.82 -1.38
C LEU A 133 -29.08 -17.59 -0.51
N ASN A 134 -27.81 -17.20 -0.48
CA ASN A 134 -27.31 -16.03 0.27
C ASN A 134 -27.44 -14.71 -0.50
N GLY A 135 -28.05 -14.75 -1.70
CA GLY A 135 -28.22 -13.59 -2.57
C GLY A 135 -27.10 -13.39 -3.58
N ASN A 136 -25.97 -14.06 -3.42
CA ASN A 136 -24.88 -13.94 -4.38
C ASN A 136 -25.32 -14.35 -5.77
N THR A 137 -24.63 -13.85 -6.79
CA THR A 137 -24.87 -14.25 -8.17
C THR A 137 -23.57 -14.53 -8.88
N TYR A 138 -23.58 -15.51 -9.78
CA TYR A 138 -22.56 -15.69 -10.80
C TYR A 138 -23.21 -15.60 -12.17
N ASP A 139 -22.66 -14.80 -13.07
CA ASP A 139 -23.12 -14.64 -14.45
C ASP A 139 -21.91 -14.79 -15.36
N GLY A 140 -21.81 -15.89 -16.10
CA GLY A 140 -20.63 -16.18 -16.90
C GLY A 140 -20.57 -17.60 -17.44
N ASP A 141 -19.39 -18.00 -17.91
CA ASP A 141 -19.20 -19.31 -18.53
C ASP A 141 -19.06 -20.42 -17.49
N TRP A 142 -19.52 -21.60 -17.88
CA TRP A 142 -19.50 -22.83 -17.11
C TRP A 142 -18.89 -23.94 -17.95
N GLN A 143 -18.14 -24.82 -17.29
CA GLN A 143 -17.65 -26.06 -17.87
C GLN A 143 -17.81 -27.16 -16.83
N ASN A 144 -18.67 -28.14 -17.12
CA ASN A 144 -18.89 -29.32 -16.28
C ASN A 144 -19.15 -28.94 -14.82
N ASP A 145 -20.17 -28.10 -14.60
CA ASP A 145 -20.58 -27.56 -13.30
C ASP A 145 -19.64 -26.57 -12.60
N LYS A 146 -18.48 -26.28 -13.18
CA LYS A 146 -17.51 -25.32 -12.63
C LYS A 146 -17.57 -24.00 -13.39
N LYS A 147 -17.41 -22.90 -12.66
CA LYS A 147 -17.15 -21.58 -13.25
C LYS A 147 -15.86 -21.65 -14.06
N HIS A 148 -15.92 -21.24 -15.31
CA HIS A 148 -14.80 -21.28 -16.25
C HIS A 148 -14.89 -20.06 -17.17
N GLY A 149 -13.87 -19.77 -17.97
CA GLY A 149 -13.97 -18.72 -18.99
C GLY A 149 -14.14 -17.33 -18.36
N LYS A 150 -15.05 -16.51 -18.89
CA LYS A 150 -15.33 -15.17 -18.36
C LYS A 150 -16.56 -15.18 -17.49
N GLY A 151 -16.56 -14.41 -16.41
CA GLY A 151 -17.75 -14.27 -15.59
C GLY A 151 -17.65 -13.25 -14.47
N ARG A 152 -18.82 -12.79 -14.03
CA ARG A 152 -18.98 -11.85 -12.93
C ARG A 152 -19.64 -12.53 -11.74
N TYR A 153 -18.96 -12.50 -10.60
CA TYR A 153 -19.50 -12.91 -9.31
C TYR A 153 -19.80 -11.67 -8.46
N VAL A 154 -20.99 -11.59 -7.87
CA VAL A 154 -21.40 -10.50 -6.98
C VAL A 154 -21.76 -11.08 -5.62
N TYR A 155 -21.14 -10.53 -4.57
CA TYR A 155 -21.44 -10.82 -3.18
C TYR A 155 -22.56 -9.89 -2.71
N TYR A 156 -23.76 -10.43 -2.51
CA TYR A 156 -24.93 -9.60 -2.23
C TYR A 156 -24.77 -8.85 -0.91
N SER A 157 -24.26 -9.49 0.14
CA SER A 157 -24.15 -8.88 1.47
C SER A 157 -23.22 -7.68 1.55
N THR A 158 -22.17 -7.64 0.72
CA THR A 158 -21.09 -6.64 0.80
C THR A 158 -21.03 -5.70 -0.40
N ASP A 159 -21.73 -6.01 -1.49
CA ASP A 159 -21.59 -5.39 -2.82
C ASP A 159 -20.21 -5.59 -3.47
N GLU A 160 -19.41 -6.50 -2.91
CA GLU A 160 -18.15 -6.91 -3.53
C GLU A 160 -18.42 -7.66 -4.82
N TYR A 161 -17.49 -7.57 -5.75
CA TYR A 161 -17.58 -8.33 -6.98
C TYR A 161 -16.21 -8.75 -7.48
N TYR A 162 -16.24 -9.74 -8.36
CA TYR A 162 -15.15 -10.07 -9.26
C TYR A 162 -15.70 -10.21 -10.67
N ASP A 163 -15.07 -9.55 -11.63
CA ASP A 163 -15.38 -9.63 -13.05
C ASP A 163 -14.09 -9.97 -13.81
N GLY A 164 -14.00 -11.18 -14.35
CA GLY A 164 -12.74 -11.63 -14.95
C GLY A 164 -12.71 -13.08 -15.38
N ASP A 165 -11.48 -13.60 -15.53
CA ASP A 165 -11.23 -14.99 -15.91
C ASP A 165 -11.44 -15.97 -14.75
N TRP A 166 -12.08 -17.09 -15.05
CA TRP A 166 -12.33 -18.20 -14.14
C TRP A 166 -11.71 -19.47 -14.69
N ARG A 167 -11.17 -20.30 -13.80
CA ARG A 167 -10.70 -21.63 -14.15
C ARG A 167 -10.99 -22.59 -13.01
N GLU A 168 -11.72 -23.67 -13.32
CA GLU A 168 -12.06 -24.71 -12.34
C GLU A 168 -12.72 -24.19 -11.05
N GLY A 169 -13.55 -23.14 -11.18
CA GLY A 169 -14.23 -22.53 -10.03
C GLY A 169 -13.45 -21.44 -9.30
N GLU A 170 -12.19 -21.19 -9.68
CA GLU A 170 -11.31 -20.19 -9.05
C GLU A 170 -11.09 -18.97 -9.94
N ARG A 171 -10.92 -17.78 -9.33
CA ARG A 171 -10.45 -16.59 -10.05
C ARG A 171 -9.06 -16.85 -10.61
N HIS A 172 -8.88 -16.55 -11.88
CA HIS A 172 -7.64 -16.77 -12.62
C HIS A 172 -7.41 -15.63 -13.61
N GLY A 173 -6.29 -15.63 -14.35
CA GLY A 173 -6.07 -14.72 -15.47
C GLY A 173 -6.25 -13.25 -15.11
N LYS A 174 -6.86 -12.47 -16.01
CA LYS A 174 -7.12 -11.04 -15.78
C LYS A 174 -8.50 -10.84 -15.17
N GLY A 175 -8.61 -9.89 -14.25
CA GLY A 175 -9.91 -9.48 -13.73
C GLY A 175 -9.88 -8.17 -12.96
N GLU A 176 -11.08 -7.73 -12.61
CA GLU A 176 -11.36 -6.61 -11.74
C GLU A 176 -12.09 -7.13 -10.49
N ALA A 177 -11.65 -6.71 -9.31
CA ALA A 177 -12.30 -6.99 -8.04
C ALA A 177 -12.64 -5.68 -7.32
N GLY A 178 -13.92 -5.44 -7.05
CA GLY A 178 -14.37 -4.37 -6.17
C GLY A 178 -14.62 -4.88 -4.76
N TYR A 179 -14.15 -4.13 -3.75
CA TYR A 179 -14.23 -4.48 -2.33
C TYR A 179 -15.27 -3.61 -1.60
N ALA A 180 -15.71 -4.04 -0.40
CA ALA A 180 -16.89 -3.50 0.29
C ALA A 180 -16.85 -1.99 0.61
N TYR A 181 -15.67 -1.38 0.53
CA TYR A 181 -15.42 0.04 0.85
C TYR A 181 -15.02 0.89 -0.34
N GLY A 182 -15.14 0.38 -1.58
CA GLY A 182 -14.84 1.14 -2.80
C GLY A 182 -13.42 0.94 -3.34
N ASP A 183 -12.58 0.17 -2.65
CA ASP A 183 -11.29 -0.25 -3.19
C ASP A 183 -11.51 -1.13 -4.43
N VAL A 184 -10.67 -0.97 -5.44
CA VAL A 184 -10.75 -1.72 -6.70
C VAL A 184 -9.36 -2.21 -7.08
N TYR A 185 -9.24 -3.51 -7.32
CA TYR A 185 -8.05 -4.10 -7.94
C TYR A 185 -8.34 -4.50 -9.38
N VAL A 186 -7.45 -4.12 -10.30
CA VAL A 186 -7.46 -4.57 -11.69
C VAL A 186 -6.10 -5.20 -11.99
N GLY A 187 -6.07 -6.48 -12.36
CA GLY A 187 -4.80 -7.15 -12.63
C GLY A 187 -4.90 -8.66 -12.75
N ASP A 188 -3.76 -9.31 -12.56
CA ASP A 188 -3.64 -10.76 -12.63
C ASP A 188 -4.10 -11.46 -11.34
N PHE A 189 -4.73 -12.62 -11.52
CA PHE A 189 -5.20 -13.53 -10.48
C PHE A 189 -4.72 -14.95 -10.71
N LYS A 190 -4.43 -15.67 -9.62
CA LYS A 190 -4.11 -17.10 -9.62
C LYS A 190 -4.67 -17.76 -8.37
N LYS A 191 -5.53 -18.77 -8.56
CA LYS A 191 -6.14 -19.54 -7.46
C LYS A 191 -6.80 -18.64 -6.42
N ASN A 192 -7.69 -17.77 -6.90
CA ASN A 192 -8.38 -16.76 -6.08
C ASN A 192 -7.51 -15.63 -5.50
N GLU A 193 -6.19 -15.63 -5.67
CA GLU A 193 -5.31 -14.58 -5.13
C GLU A 193 -4.83 -13.62 -6.20
N ARG A 194 -4.56 -12.36 -5.83
CA ARG A 194 -3.84 -11.41 -6.70
C ARG A 194 -2.44 -11.93 -6.93
N ASN A 195 -2.05 -12.14 -8.18
CA ASN A 195 -0.78 -12.77 -8.50
C ASN A 195 -0.34 -12.40 -9.92
N GLY A 196 0.75 -11.66 -10.06
CA GLY A 196 1.19 -11.02 -11.30
C GLY A 196 1.06 -9.50 -11.23
N PHE A 197 0.96 -8.83 -12.36
CA PHE A 197 0.92 -7.37 -12.39
C PHE A 197 -0.51 -6.86 -12.13
N GLY A 198 -0.64 -5.79 -11.35
CA GLY A 198 -1.95 -5.20 -11.07
C GLY A 198 -1.90 -3.82 -10.45
N ILE A 199 -3.03 -3.13 -10.54
CA ILE A 199 -3.27 -1.80 -10.00
C ILE A 199 -4.33 -1.94 -8.90
N MET A 200 -4.01 -1.47 -7.71
CA MET A 200 -4.97 -1.27 -6.63
C MET A 200 -5.27 0.22 -6.50
N LYS A 201 -6.56 0.57 -6.57
CA LYS A 201 -7.08 1.91 -6.27
C LYS A 201 -7.83 1.82 -4.95
N PHE A 202 -7.49 2.66 -4.00
CA PHE A 202 -8.11 2.72 -2.70
C PHE A 202 -9.16 3.83 -2.67
N ASN A 203 -10.20 3.65 -1.86
CA ASN A 203 -11.29 4.61 -1.73
C ASN A 203 -10.85 5.96 -1.13
N ASP A 204 -9.73 5.99 -0.41
CA ASP A 204 -9.11 7.23 0.09
C ASP A 204 -8.38 8.04 -1.01
N GLY A 205 -8.35 7.53 -2.25
CA GLY A 205 -7.67 8.15 -3.39
C GLY A 205 -6.25 7.63 -3.62
N ALA A 206 -5.70 6.79 -2.74
CA ALA A 206 -4.40 6.17 -2.95
C ALA A 206 -4.43 5.21 -4.15
N ARG A 207 -3.28 5.04 -4.81
CA ARG A 207 -3.13 4.13 -5.95
C ARG A 207 -1.77 3.47 -5.93
N VAL A 208 -1.72 2.15 -6.03
CA VAL A 208 -0.47 1.40 -6.22
C VAL A 208 -0.53 0.52 -7.45
N GLU A 209 0.58 0.49 -8.19
CA GLU A 209 0.76 -0.27 -9.42
C GLU A 209 2.07 -1.04 -9.35
N GLY A 210 2.01 -2.36 -9.51
CA GLY A 210 3.20 -3.20 -9.44
C GLY A 210 2.88 -4.70 -9.45
N ASN A 211 3.88 -5.49 -9.06
CA ASN A 211 3.76 -6.95 -9.00
C ASN A 211 3.20 -7.43 -7.65
N TRP A 212 2.33 -8.44 -7.74
CA TRP A 212 1.67 -9.07 -6.61
C TRP A 212 2.02 -10.55 -6.56
N VAL A 213 2.27 -11.07 -5.36
CA VAL A 213 2.50 -12.49 -5.11
C VAL A 213 1.63 -12.90 -3.93
N ASN A 214 0.67 -13.80 -4.18
CA ASN A 214 -0.26 -14.32 -3.17
C ASN A 214 -0.95 -13.22 -2.36
N GLY A 215 -1.48 -12.21 -3.07
CA GLY A 215 -2.18 -11.10 -2.44
C GLY A 215 -1.28 -10.00 -1.86
N GLN A 216 0.04 -10.15 -1.90
CA GLN A 216 1.00 -9.18 -1.33
C GLN A 216 1.78 -8.46 -2.44
N LEU A 217 1.93 -7.14 -2.32
CA LEU A 217 2.74 -6.32 -3.21
C LEU A 217 4.22 -6.62 -2.98
N CYS A 218 4.94 -6.98 -4.05
CA CYS A 218 6.33 -7.41 -4.03
C CYS A 218 7.07 -6.94 -5.28
N GLY A 219 8.38 -6.70 -5.15
CA GLY A 219 9.23 -6.20 -6.23
C GLY A 219 9.01 -4.71 -6.51
N GLN A 220 9.27 -4.29 -7.75
CA GLN A 220 9.13 -2.89 -8.15
C GLN A 220 7.66 -2.49 -8.23
N ALA A 221 7.30 -1.38 -7.58
CA ALA A 221 5.97 -0.80 -7.67
C ALA A 221 5.99 0.72 -7.48
N LYS A 222 4.95 1.36 -8.00
CA LYS A 222 4.70 2.81 -7.90
C LYS A 222 3.45 3.07 -7.07
N MET A 223 3.61 3.81 -5.98
CA MET A 223 2.56 4.23 -5.07
C MET A 223 2.34 5.73 -5.17
N GLN A 224 1.08 6.13 -5.21
CA GLN A 224 0.60 7.51 -5.08
C GLN A 224 -0.28 7.56 -3.84
N TYR A 225 0.05 8.44 -2.91
CA TYR A 225 -0.68 8.59 -1.65
C TYR A 225 -1.74 9.71 -1.77
N PRO A 226 -2.79 9.69 -0.93
CA PRO A 226 -3.84 10.70 -0.98
C PRO A 226 -3.34 12.13 -0.73
N ASN A 227 -2.26 12.27 0.05
CA ASN A 227 -1.61 13.55 0.33
C ASN A 227 -0.77 14.09 -0.85
N GLY A 228 -0.69 13.35 -1.97
CA GLY A 228 0.11 13.71 -3.14
C GLY A 228 1.56 13.22 -3.11
N ASP A 229 2.00 12.58 -2.01
CA ASP A 229 3.31 11.92 -1.99
C ASP A 229 3.34 10.78 -3.01
N THR A 230 4.54 10.46 -3.50
CA THR A 230 4.74 9.27 -4.34
C THR A 230 5.93 8.46 -3.87
N TYR A 231 5.87 7.15 -4.07
CA TYR A 231 6.98 6.25 -3.88
C TYR A 231 7.14 5.35 -5.11
N GLU A 232 8.35 5.24 -5.63
CA GLU A 232 8.71 4.32 -6.70
C GLU A 232 9.96 3.55 -6.28
N GLY A 233 9.83 2.23 -6.16
CA GLY A 233 10.94 1.40 -5.71
C GLY A 233 10.50 0.00 -5.31
N GLU A 234 11.37 -0.67 -4.58
CA GLU A 234 11.19 -2.05 -4.15
C GLU A 234 10.21 -2.19 -2.98
N TRP A 235 9.43 -3.27 -3.03
CA TRP A 235 8.49 -3.71 -2.01
C TRP A 235 8.76 -5.19 -1.66
N ASP A 236 8.68 -5.54 -0.39
CA ASP A 236 8.59 -6.92 0.10
C ASP A 236 7.36 -7.01 1.00
N ARG A 237 6.42 -7.90 0.64
CA ARG A 237 5.24 -8.22 1.45
C ARG A 237 4.47 -6.98 1.95
N ASN A 238 4.11 -6.10 1.02
CA ASN A 238 3.39 -4.84 1.26
C ASN A 238 4.18 -3.77 2.03
N GLN A 239 5.50 -3.90 2.16
CA GLN A 239 6.36 -2.91 2.83
C GLN A 239 7.47 -2.42 1.89
N LYS A 240 7.76 -1.12 1.92
CA LYS A 240 8.90 -0.56 1.19
C LYS A 240 10.19 -1.11 1.77
N ASN A 241 11.00 -1.73 0.92
CA ASN A 241 12.26 -2.39 1.27
C ASN A 241 13.20 -2.28 0.08
N GLY A 242 14.51 -2.15 0.29
CA GLY A 242 15.47 -2.00 -0.80
C GLY A 242 15.56 -0.56 -1.30
N ASP A 243 15.99 -0.36 -2.54
CA ASP A 243 16.16 0.99 -3.10
C ASP A 243 14.83 1.59 -3.59
N GLY A 244 14.66 2.89 -3.39
CA GLY A 244 13.49 3.62 -3.88
C GLY A 244 13.64 5.12 -3.87
N VAL A 245 12.67 5.79 -4.48
CA VAL A 245 12.52 7.24 -4.52
C VAL A 245 11.20 7.61 -3.85
N TYR A 246 11.25 8.45 -2.83
CA TYR A 246 10.08 9.03 -2.18
C TYR A 246 10.04 10.52 -2.48
N THR A 247 8.98 10.95 -3.15
CA THR A 247 8.73 12.36 -3.48
C THR A 247 7.62 12.86 -2.56
N MET A 248 7.93 13.83 -1.72
CA MET A 248 6.94 14.51 -0.88
C MET A 248 6.05 15.42 -1.75
N CYS A 249 4.83 15.69 -1.30
CA CYS A 249 3.79 16.42 -2.03
C CYS A 249 4.32 17.65 -2.78
N ASN A 250 3.79 17.88 -3.98
CA ASN A 250 4.20 18.94 -4.91
C ASN A 250 5.64 18.84 -5.47
N GLY A 251 6.33 17.72 -5.28
CA GLY A 251 7.69 17.52 -5.83
C GLY A 251 8.78 18.30 -5.10
N GLN A 252 8.45 18.85 -3.93
CA GLN A 252 9.26 19.85 -3.25
C GLN A 252 10.44 19.24 -2.50
N SER A 253 10.25 18.10 -1.83
CA SER A 253 11.34 17.36 -1.20
C SER A 253 11.41 15.93 -1.75
N ILE A 254 12.62 15.45 -2.03
CA ILE A 254 12.87 14.15 -2.67
C ILE A 254 13.89 13.38 -1.85
N TYR A 255 13.52 12.18 -1.44
CA TYR A 255 14.44 11.20 -0.90
C TYR A 255 14.74 10.12 -1.95
N LYS A 256 16.00 9.81 -2.17
CA LYS A 256 16.46 8.67 -2.98
C LYS A 256 17.44 7.84 -2.15
N GLY A 257 17.11 6.60 -1.88
CA GLY A 257 17.97 5.74 -1.07
C GLY A 257 17.29 4.46 -0.62
N GLN A 258 17.87 3.87 0.42
CA GLN A 258 17.51 2.56 0.93
C GLN A 258 16.37 2.64 1.94
N PHE A 259 15.46 1.66 1.84
CA PHE A 259 14.32 1.45 2.70
C PHE A 259 14.42 0.10 3.41
N ARG A 260 13.93 0.06 4.65
CA ARG A 260 13.70 -1.18 5.39
C ARG A 260 12.43 -1.05 6.20
N ASN A 261 11.46 -1.93 5.97
CA ASN A 261 10.17 -1.94 6.65
C ASN A 261 9.51 -0.56 6.67
N ASP A 262 9.38 0.08 5.49
CA ASP A 262 8.79 1.41 5.28
C ASP A 262 9.62 2.62 5.72
N LEU A 263 10.78 2.41 6.34
CA LEU A 263 11.65 3.46 6.88
C LEU A 263 12.88 3.68 6.01
N TRP A 264 13.33 4.94 5.90
CA TRP A 264 14.66 5.24 5.36
C TRP A 264 15.72 4.60 6.26
N ASN A 265 16.53 3.72 5.68
CA ASN A 265 17.49 2.92 6.42
C ASN A 265 18.64 2.51 5.51
N GLY A 266 19.85 2.95 5.82
CA GLY A 266 21.03 2.79 4.97
C GLY A 266 21.43 4.09 4.26
N LEU A 267 22.09 4.00 3.11
CA LEU A 267 22.55 5.17 2.37
C LEU A 267 21.39 5.87 1.64
N GLY A 268 21.39 7.20 1.65
CA GLY A 268 20.40 7.98 0.92
C GLY A 268 20.80 9.42 0.68
N ILE A 269 20.03 10.06 -0.18
CA ILE A 269 20.10 11.46 -0.55
C ILE A 269 18.74 12.07 -0.28
N LEU A 270 18.70 13.16 0.47
CA LEU A 270 17.50 13.94 0.76
C LEU A 270 17.70 15.37 0.26
N GLN A 271 16.92 15.74 -0.75
CA GLN A 271 16.79 17.12 -1.21
C GLN A 271 15.54 17.72 -0.58
N TYR A 272 15.68 18.87 0.04
CA TYR A 272 14.60 19.60 0.69
C TYR A 272 14.04 20.68 -0.23
N GLU A 273 12.80 21.09 0.04
CA GLU A 273 12.12 22.19 -0.68
C GLU A 273 12.90 23.50 -0.63
N ASN A 274 13.50 23.82 0.52
CA ASN A 274 14.28 25.02 0.73
C ASN A 274 15.64 25.00 -0.01
N GLY A 275 15.93 23.94 -0.78
CA GLY A 275 17.16 23.71 -1.51
C GLY A 275 18.25 23.01 -0.70
N ASP A 276 18.07 22.83 0.62
CA ASP A 276 19.02 22.09 1.44
C ASP A 276 19.19 20.67 0.90
N HIS A 277 20.36 20.09 1.14
CA HIS A 277 20.71 18.78 0.62
C HIS A 277 21.49 17.98 1.66
N TYR A 278 21.02 16.78 1.96
CA TYR A 278 21.75 15.81 2.77
C TYR A 278 22.10 14.57 1.94
N LYS A 279 23.33 14.09 2.10
CA LYS A 279 23.80 12.82 1.56
C LYS A 279 24.52 12.06 2.66
N GLY A 280 24.03 10.88 3.02
CA GLY A 280 24.65 10.09 4.09
C GLY A 280 23.80 8.92 4.55
N TYR A 281 24.10 8.44 5.74
CA TYR A 281 23.40 7.31 6.35
C TYR A 281 22.11 7.75 7.07
N PHE A 282 21.11 6.87 6.99
CA PHE A 282 19.84 6.94 7.69
C PHE A 282 19.63 5.69 8.53
N ARG A 283 18.96 5.86 9.67
CA ARG A 283 18.43 4.77 10.50
C ARG A 283 17.06 5.17 11.01
N ASP A 284 16.08 4.30 10.77
CA ASP A 284 14.69 4.45 11.21
C ASP A 284 14.08 5.83 10.83
N GLY A 285 14.35 6.28 9.60
CA GLY A 285 13.84 7.54 9.09
C GLY A 285 14.67 8.78 9.43
N LYS A 286 15.78 8.65 10.18
CA LYS A 286 16.58 9.79 10.67
C LYS A 286 18.01 9.73 10.18
N LYS A 287 18.67 10.88 10.01
CA LYS A 287 20.12 10.96 9.75
C LYS A 287 20.87 10.35 10.94
N ASP A 288 21.64 9.29 10.70
CA ASP A 288 22.37 8.53 11.73
C ASP A 288 23.57 7.83 11.09
N GLY A 289 24.78 8.24 11.49
CA GLY A 289 26.05 7.85 10.87
C GLY A 289 26.72 9.04 10.18
N GLU A 290 27.66 8.75 9.27
CA GLU A 290 28.38 9.77 8.51
C GLU A 290 27.48 10.40 7.43
N GLY A 291 27.65 11.70 7.18
CA GLY A 291 26.94 12.40 6.12
C GLY A 291 27.47 13.80 5.82
N GLU A 292 27.03 14.34 4.69
CA GLU A 292 27.25 15.71 4.25
C GLU A 292 25.90 16.44 4.21
N PHE A 293 25.82 17.62 4.80
CA PHE A 293 24.66 18.51 4.73
C PHE A 293 25.09 19.85 4.13
N LYS A 294 24.45 20.24 3.02
CA LYS A 294 24.63 21.54 2.35
C LYS A 294 23.40 22.39 2.62
N TYR A 295 23.63 23.56 3.19
CA TYR A 295 22.59 24.54 3.50
C TYR A 295 22.46 25.49 2.31
N ALA A 296 21.32 25.50 1.64
CA ALA A 296 21.15 26.31 0.42
C ALA A 296 21.11 27.81 0.71
N SER A 297 20.45 28.20 1.80
CA SER A 297 20.28 29.60 2.18
C SER A 297 21.60 30.25 2.61
N SER A 298 22.37 29.60 3.49
CA SER A 298 23.65 30.13 3.95
C SER A 298 24.82 29.80 3.03
N ARG A 299 24.72 28.72 2.24
CA ARG A 299 25.82 28.08 1.49
C ARG A 299 26.86 27.41 2.38
N ASP A 300 26.55 27.19 3.65
CA ASP A 300 27.40 26.42 4.56
C ASP A 300 27.36 24.93 4.20
N THR A 301 28.41 24.21 4.56
CA THR A 301 28.49 22.74 4.41
C THR A 301 29.01 22.11 5.70
N TYR A 302 28.28 21.13 6.20
CA TYR A 302 28.74 20.26 7.28
C TYR A 302 29.04 18.87 6.72
N THR A 303 30.19 18.30 7.08
CA THR A 303 30.55 16.91 6.80
C THR A 303 31.01 16.24 8.08
N GLY A 304 30.32 15.18 8.50
CA GLY A 304 30.66 14.43 9.71
C GLY A 304 29.51 13.59 10.23
N GLN A 305 29.57 13.30 11.52
CA GLN A 305 28.65 12.36 12.16
C GLN A 305 27.31 13.01 12.53
N PHE A 306 26.25 12.22 12.38
CA PHE A 306 24.88 12.52 12.79
C PHE A 306 24.33 11.41 13.70
N ARG A 307 23.43 11.80 14.61
CA ARG A 307 22.65 10.86 15.42
C ARG A 307 21.26 11.43 15.63
N LYS A 308 20.24 10.70 15.17
CA LYS A 308 18.83 11.11 15.28
C LYS A 308 18.61 12.56 14.79
N ASP A 309 19.10 12.83 13.59
CA ASP A 309 19.03 14.13 12.88
C ASP A 309 19.95 15.26 13.37
N GLN A 310 20.66 15.07 14.48
CA GLN A 310 21.55 16.06 15.06
C GLN A 310 23.01 15.77 14.73
N ARG A 311 23.81 16.82 14.50
CA ARG A 311 25.27 16.69 14.41
C ARG A 311 25.84 16.24 15.75
N THR A 312 26.73 15.28 15.72
CA THR A 312 27.41 14.73 16.89
C THR A 312 28.78 14.21 16.51
N GLY A 313 29.63 13.84 17.47
CA GLY A 313 30.91 13.21 17.18
C GLY A 313 31.86 14.15 16.42
N GLN A 314 32.69 13.60 15.54
CA GLN A 314 33.61 14.40 14.75
C GLN A 314 32.93 14.98 13.50
N GLY A 315 33.26 16.23 13.16
CA GLY A 315 32.74 16.86 11.94
C GLY A 315 33.43 18.17 11.59
N VAL A 316 33.33 18.52 10.30
CA VAL A 316 33.83 19.77 9.72
C VAL A 316 32.66 20.62 9.28
N MET A 317 32.59 21.86 9.74
CA MET A 317 31.71 22.89 9.21
C MET A 317 32.54 23.90 8.41
N LEU A 318 32.19 24.05 7.13
CA LEU A 318 32.69 25.10 6.24
C LEU A 318 31.59 26.13 6.08
N TYR A 319 31.86 27.36 6.52
CA TYR A 319 30.93 28.47 6.41
C TYR A 319 31.11 29.20 5.09
N ALA A 320 30.05 29.82 4.58
CA ALA A 320 30.10 30.54 3.30
C ALA A 320 30.98 31.80 3.33
N ASN A 321 31.25 32.35 4.51
CA ASN A 321 32.23 33.42 4.70
C ASN A 321 33.69 32.94 4.62
N GLY A 322 33.91 31.63 4.44
CA GLY A 322 35.22 30.99 4.39
C GLY A 322 35.67 30.41 5.73
N ASP A 323 35.02 30.77 6.84
CA ASP A 323 35.37 30.25 8.15
C ASP A 323 35.25 28.72 8.17
N ARG A 324 36.01 28.08 9.06
CA ARG A 324 36.03 26.63 9.18
C ARG A 324 36.10 26.21 10.64
N TYR A 325 35.21 25.30 11.04
CA TYR A 325 35.33 24.56 12.29
C TYR A 325 35.60 23.09 11.99
N GLU A 326 36.57 22.50 12.68
CA GLU A 326 36.88 21.06 12.64
C GLU A 326 37.02 20.56 14.07
N GLY A 327 36.18 19.61 14.47
CA GLY A 327 36.27 19.02 15.81
C GLY A 327 34.99 18.34 16.24
N GLU A 328 34.84 18.24 17.56
CA GLU A 328 33.75 17.53 18.19
C GLU A 328 32.43 18.36 18.17
N TRP A 329 31.31 17.64 18.08
CA TRP A 329 29.95 18.14 18.07
C TRP A 329 29.08 17.36 19.05
N LEU A 330 28.15 18.07 19.71
CA LEU A 330 27.13 17.45 20.56
C LEU A 330 25.81 18.20 20.38
N ALA A 331 24.78 17.48 19.92
CA ALA A 331 23.44 18.00 19.72
C ALA A 331 23.44 19.33 18.94
N ASP A 332 24.05 19.29 17.75
CA ASP A 332 24.17 20.42 16.82
C ASP A 332 25.09 21.57 17.24
N LYS A 333 25.84 21.43 18.32
CA LYS A 333 26.74 22.49 18.82
C LYS A 333 28.20 22.04 18.87
N LYS A 334 29.12 22.96 18.63
CA LYS A 334 30.55 22.76 18.87
C LYS A 334 30.74 22.41 20.35
N HIS A 335 31.42 21.30 20.60
CA HIS A 335 31.62 20.76 21.95
C HIS A 335 32.95 20.00 21.97
N GLY A 336 33.56 19.75 23.13
CA GLY A 336 34.80 18.97 23.19
C GLY A 336 35.98 19.70 22.56
N ARG A 337 36.92 18.98 21.93
CA ARG A 337 38.09 19.59 21.27
C ARG A 337 37.78 19.97 19.83
N GLY A 338 38.23 21.15 19.42
CA GLY A 338 38.06 21.60 18.03
C GLY A 338 38.87 22.83 17.67
N LYS A 339 39.09 22.97 16.36
CA LYS A 339 39.82 24.06 15.71
C LYS A 339 38.87 24.93 14.90
N TYR A 340 38.88 26.23 15.15
CA TYR A 340 38.17 27.24 14.36
C TYR A 340 39.18 28.12 13.63
N ILE A 341 38.98 28.35 12.34
CA ILE A 341 39.80 29.20 11.49
C ILE A 341 38.88 30.30 10.94
N HIS A 342 39.21 31.55 11.20
CA HIS A 342 38.48 32.71 10.69
C HIS A 342 39.14 33.19 9.39
N ALA A 343 38.45 33.05 8.27
CA ALA A 343 39.07 33.22 6.94
C ALA A 343 39.44 34.65 6.59
N LEU A 344 38.75 35.66 7.16
CA LEU A 344 39.04 37.06 6.87
C LEU A 344 40.24 37.60 7.65
N THR A 345 40.47 37.09 8.86
CA THR A 345 41.53 37.58 9.75
C THR A 345 42.69 36.62 9.90
N ASP A 346 42.58 35.39 9.40
CA ASP A 346 43.50 34.29 9.69
C ASP A 346 43.62 33.95 11.19
N ASP A 347 42.66 34.38 12.01
CA ASP A 347 42.61 34.01 13.42
C ASP A 347 42.31 32.51 13.55
N ILE A 348 43.03 31.83 14.45
CA ILE A 348 42.84 30.41 14.72
C ILE A 348 42.60 30.21 16.20
N TYR A 349 41.53 29.51 16.57
CA TYR A 349 41.36 28.94 17.90
C TYR A 349 41.50 27.43 17.83
N ASP A 350 42.36 26.83 18.63
CA ASP A 350 42.51 25.38 18.79
C ASP A 350 42.40 25.04 20.29
N GLY A 351 41.28 24.46 20.70
CA GLY A 351 40.99 24.28 22.12
C GLY A 351 39.67 23.59 22.43
N GLU A 352 39.28 23.70 23.70
CA GLU A 352 38.02 23.15 24.20
C GLU A 352 36.83 24.07 23.90
N TRP A 353 35.67 23.44 23.69
CA TRP A 353 34.39 24.07 23.36
C TRP A 353 33.28 23.50 24.24
N VAL A 354 32.36 24.36 24.67
CA VAL A 354 31.12 23.96 25.36
C VAL A 354 29.98 24.76 24.78
N GLN A 355 29.06 24.09 24.07
CA GLN A 355 27.81 24.69 23.58
C GLN A 355 28.08 25.93 22.70
N ASP A 356 28.92 25.75 21.67
CA ASP A 356 29.36 26.77 20.72
C ASP A 356 30.33 27.83 21.23
N GLN A 357 30.68 27.80 22.53
CA GLN A 357 31.59 28.77 23.15
C GLN A 357 32.97 28.17 23.40
N LYS A 358 34.02 28.96 23.16
CA LYS A 358 35.38 28.63 23.59
C LYS A 358 35.41 28.53 25.11
N HIS A 359 35.93 27.43 25.62
CA HIS A 359 35.91 27.09 27.04
C HIS A 359 37.17 26.29 27.39
N GLY A 360 37.48 26.14 28.68
CA GLY A 360 38.55 25.26 29.14
C GLY A 360 39.92 25.63 28.58
N LYS A 361 40.74 24.65 28.18
CA LYS A 361 42.10 24.93 27.67
C LYS A 361 42.09 25.16 26.16
N GLY A 362 42.78 26.22 25.71
CA GLY A 362 42.92 26.50 24.27
C GLY A 362 44.04 27.48 23.90
N GLN A 363 44.43 27.43 22.63
CA GLN A 363 45.34 28.36 21.98
C GLN A 363 44.57 29.23 20.98
N TYR A 364 44.76 30.54 21.01
CA TYR A 364 44.30 31.47 20.00
C TYR A 364 45.49 32.13 19.33
N ILE A 365 45.61 31.97 18.02
CA ILE A 365 46.60 32.65 17.18
C ILE A 365 45.85 33.78 16.50
N PHE A 366 46.28 35.01 16.74
CA PHE A 366 45.73 36.19 16.10
C PHE A 366 46.36 36.34 14.71
N GLY A 367 45.62 36.87 13.74
CA GLY A 367 46.10 37.11 12.37
C GLY A 367 47.34 37.99 12.27
N ASN A 368 47.56 38.84 13.28
CA ASN A 368 48.76 39.68 13.38
C ASN A 368 50.01 38.91 13.87
N GLY A 369 49.89 37.64 14.24
CA GLY A 369 50.94 36.78 14.77
C GLY A 369 51.00 36.68 16.30
N ASP A 370 50.23 37.48 17.04
CA ASP A 370 50.12 37.35 18.50
C ASP A 370 49.46 36.00 18.86
N GLN A 371 49.66 35.52 20.08
CA GLN A 371 49.09 34.27 20.55
C GLN A 371 48.64 34.36 22.00
N TYR A 372 47.57 33.64 22.33
CA TYR A 372 47.17 33.37 23.70
C TYR A 372 47.07 31.86 23.92
N VAL A 373 47.70 31.33 24.96
CA VAL A 373 47.60 29.93 25.38
C VAL A 373 47.16 29.89 26.83
N GLY A 374 45.97 29.40 27.13
CA GLY A 374 45.46 29.46 28.50
C GLY A 374 44.03 28.95 28.69
N ASP A 375 43.45 29.35 29.82
CA ASP A 375 42.06 29.07 30.16
C ASP A 375 41.08 30.00 29.43
N TRP A 376 39.94 29.43 29.04
CA TRP A 376 38.84 30.11 28.37
C TRP A 376 37.56 29.88 29.14
N LEU A 377 36.74 30.93 29.24
CA LEU A 377 35.42 30.85 29.85
C LEU A 377 34.46 31.69 29.02
N GLN A 378 33.50 31.04 28.36
CA GLN A 378 32.44 31.67 27.56
C GLN A 378 33.01 32.68 26.54
N ASP A 379 33.89 32.19 25.67
CA ASP A 379 34.58 32.97 24.62
C ASP A 379 35.61 33.98 25.10
N LYS A 380 35.90 34.04 26.41
CA LYS A 380 36.84 34.99 26.98
C LYS A 380 38.10 34.32 27.47
N MET A 381 39.26 34.95 27.20
CA MET A 381 40.50 34.61 27.89
C MET A 381 40.28 34.84 29.39
N HIS A 382 40.50 33.80 30.18
CA HIS A 382 40.20 33.74 31.60
C HIS A 382 41.27 32.91 32.33
N GLY A 383 41.29 32.89 33.65
CA GLY A 383 42.15 31.99 34.43
C GLY A 383 43.64 32.11 34.10
N LYS A 384 44.38 31.00 34.11
CA LYS A 384 45.82 30.99 33.90
C LYS A 384 46.14 30.92 32.40
N GLY A 385 47.00 31.81 31.93
CA GLY A 385 47.42 31.82 30.52
C GLY A 385 48.73 32.55 30.25
N LYS A 386 49.16 32.47 29.00
CA LYS A 386 50.32 33.18 28.44
C LYS A 386 49.90 33.90 27.18
N PHE A 387 50.08 35.22 27.13
CA PHE A 387 50.00 36.00 25.90
C PHE A 387 51.40 36.19 25.33
N ILE A 388 51.59 35.89 24.05
CA ILE A 388 52.88 35.95 23.35
C ILE A 388 52.70 36.93 22.18
N THR A 389 53.43 38.04 22.18
CA THR A 389 53.36 38.97 21.04
C THR A 389 54.04 38.36 19.81
N LYS A 390 53.73 38.87 18.62
CA LYS A 390 54.41 38.46 17.38
C LYS A 390 55.94 38.63 17.43
N GLU A 391 56.44 39.56 18.25
CA GLU A 391 57.87 39.76 18.53
C GLU A 391 58.44 38.79 19.58
N GLY A 392 57.62 37.93 20.18
CA GLY A 392 58.01 36.92 21.16
C GLY A 392 57.96 37.37 22.62
N THR A 393 57.42 38.55 22.93
CA THR A 393 57.29 39.00 24.33
C THR A 393 56.19 38.20 25.04
N VAL A 394 56.50 37.61 26.20
CA VAL A 394 55.58 36.72 26.94
C VAL A 394 55.03 37.40 28.19
N TYR A 395 53.70 37.48 28.29
CA TYR A 395 52.94 37.90 29.47
C TYR A 395 52.23 36.68 30.07
N ALA A 396 52.84 36.06 31.08
CA ALA A 396 52.30 34.89 31.76
C ALA A 396 51.67 35.29 33.11
N GLY A 397 50.41 34.90 33.32
CA GLY A 397 49.71 35.23 34.56
C GLY A 397 48.22 34.94 34.49
N GLU A 398 47.44 35.67 35.27
CA GLU A 398 46.00 35.52 35.34
C GLU A 398 45.28 36.48 34.38
N PHE A 399 44.20 36.01 33.77
CA PHE A 399 43.36 36.75 32.85
C PHE A 399 41.91 36.74 33.33
N LYS A 400 41.20 37.87 33.15
CA LYS A 400 39.77 37.98 33.42
C LYS A 400 39.09 38.80 32.33
N ASN A 401 38.17 38.18 31.59
CA ASN A 401 37.41 38.83 30.53
C ASN A 401 38.32 39.51 29.50
N HIS A 402 39.29 38.77 28.95
CA HIS A 402 40.32 39.26 28.01
C HIS A 402 41.41 40.16 28.58
N ARG A 403 41.32 40.58 29.85
CA ARG A 403 42.31 41.47 30.47
C ARG A 403 43.31 40.69 31.29
N TYR A 404 44.59 40.97 31.07
CA TYR A 404 45.67 40.54 31.96
C TYR A 404 45.52 41.26 33.31
N ILE A 405 45.49 40.51 34.41
CA ILE A 405 45.33 41.06 35.76
C ILE A 405 46.60 40.97 36.62
N GLY A 406 47.67 40.38 36.10
CA GLY A 406 48.97 40.32 36.75
C GLY A 406 49.53 38.92 36.89
N SER A 407 50.79 38.85 37.34
CA SER A 407 51.51 37.62 37.62
C SER A 407 51.01 37.02 38.92
N VAL A 408 50.66 35.74 38.94
CA VAL A 408 50.43 35.01 40.20
C VAL A 408 51.81 34.65 40.75
N ASN A 409 52.21 35.30 41.85
CA ASN A 409 53.42 34.93 42.60
C ASN A 409 53.30 33.54 43.21
#